data_AF-A0A235BYZ3-F1
#
_entry.id   AF-A0A235BYZ3-F1
#
_cell.length_a   1.000
_cell.length_b   1.000
_cell.length_c   1.000
_cell.angle_alpha   90.00
_cell.angle_beta   90.00
_cell.angle_gamma   90.00
#
_symmetry.space_group_name_H-M   'P 1'
#
loop_
_entity.id
_entity.type
_entity.pdbx_description
1 polymer ?
#
loop_
_entity_poly.entity_id
_entity_poly.type
_entity_poly.pdbx_seq_one_letter_code
_entity_poly.pdbx_strand_id
1 'polypeptide(L)'
;MKAKFVLVLAITVMAFAGPGSDLAVTVPEGQSEATDAIGSPQGIVPSQGPTDFTYTVEWAFDCNNNYCVGITPVQDTLIWVSSGGHASTSEPNWIFIFDAASHALLDSFQEYTTTAWGYRDMCYDPTEDAVYAGYESNKFDKINATTHAKIATYTVTGSPTPSVVRALGFDGDSLYSGNFATSPICEFSKTGTNSHQVAPIPPYAVYGLAVDLSAGKAYATTADYSYKIIEYSYPGWTVLDSAHIPEIKIFGGCEMWRNDTFLLILGQCTRDSVFCFRLVAGAAKDVGVDAIVAPASGMNQGAVAPQAQIRNFGSSAQSNIPVYCRIDSAGTVVYDHNLTYPGPLAPGTVDTVTFTPDWNTGPAGNTYDITMFTALSGDAN
;
A
#
# COMPACT_ATOMS: atom_id res chain seq x y z
N MET A 1 -18.03 9.09 -77.72
CA MET A 1 -17.62 9.83 -76.52
C MET A 1 -17.24 8.80 -75.46
N LYS A 2 -15.94 8.68 -75.18
CA LYS A 2 -15.35 7.59 -74.38
C LYS A 2 -15.19 8.03 -72.92
N ALA A 3 -15.56 7.15 -72.00
CA ALA A 3 -15.39 7.28 -70.56
C ALA A 3 -13.91 7.48 -70.20
N LYS A 4 -13.63 8.46 -69.31
CA LYS A 4 -12.30 8.66 -68.72
C LYS A 4 -12.21 7.80 -67.46
N PHE A 5 -11.30 6.84 -67.50
CA PHE A 5 -10.78 6.15 -66.31
C PHE A 5 -9.95 7.14 -65.49
N VAL A 6 -10.22 7.21 -64.18
CA VAL A 6 -9.33 7.85 -63.20
C VAL A 6 -8.51 6.74 -62.54
N LEU A 7 -7.20 6.80 -62.76
CA LEU A 7 -6.22 5.93 -62.11
C LEU A 7 -5.99 6.43 -60.69
N VAL A 8 -6.40 5.65 -59.68
CA VAL A 8 -6.05 5.90 -58.28
C VAL A 8 -4.67 5.29 -58.02
N LEU A 9 -3.65 6.13 -57.95
CA LEU A 9 -2.30 5.76 -57.52
C LEU A 9 -2.21 6.03 -56.01
N ALA A 10 -2.50 5.03 -55.18
CA ALA A 10 -2.18 5.09 -53.76
C ALA A 10 -0.72 4.61 -53.60
N ILE A 11 0.19 5.57 -53.45
CA ILE A 11 1.60 5.31 -53.13
C ILE A 11 1.67 4.85 -51.68
N THR A 12 2.08 3.59 -51.48
CA THR A 12 2.53 3.06 -50.20
C THR A 12 3.82 3.77 -49.81
N VAL A 13 3.77 4.69 -48.84
CA VAL A 13 5.00 5.20 -48.22
C VAL A 13 5.45 4.18 -47.19
N MET A 14 6.41 3.34 -47.58
CA MET A 14 7.31 2.71 -46.62
C MET A 14 8.13 3.83 -45.98
N ALA A 15 7.86 4.13 -44.70
CA ALA A 15 8.78 4.95 -43.92
C ALA A 15 10.03 4.10 -43.65
N PHE A 16 11.14 4.52 -44.26
CA PHE A 16 12.47 4.00 -43.97
C PHE A 16 12.77 4.17 -42.47
N ALA A 17 13.07 3.06 -41.79
CA ALA A 17 13.78 3.09 -40.53
C ALA A 17 15.16 3.73 -40.78
N GLY A 18 15.32 4.99 -40.40
CA GLY A 18 16.64 5.58 -40.21
C GLY A 18 17.35 4.85 -39.06
N PRO A 19 18.69 4.73 -39.08
CA PRO A 19 19.40 4.07 -38.00
C PRO A 19 19.11 4.85 -36.72
N GLY A 20 18.48 4.18 -35.75
CA GLY A 20 18.30 4.72 -34.42
C GLY A 20 19.65 5.15 -33.89
N SER A 21 19.80 6.44 -33.61
CA SER A 21 20.83 6.87 -32.68
C SER A 21 20.39 6.32 -31.33
N ASP A 22 20.88 5.13 -30.99
CA ASP A 22 20.87 4.63 -29.64
C ASP A 22 21.41 5.74 -28.73
N LEU A 23 20.52 6.36 -27.96
CA LEU A 23 20.92 7.10 -26.77
C LEU A 23 21.39 6.04 -25.79
N ALA A 24 22.65 5.63 -25.96
CA ALA A 24 23.39 4.85 -24.99
C ALA A 24 23.54 5.72 -23.72
N VAL A 25 22.63 5.54 -22.77
CA VAL A 25 22.85 5.96 -21.40
C VAL A 25 23.81 4.94 -20.80
N THR A 26 25.10 5.30 -20.80
CA THR A 26 26.12 4.60 -20.04
C THR A 26 25.94 4.93 -18.57
N VAL A 27 25.28 4.05 -17.82
CA VAL A 27 25.26 4.10 -16.35
C VAL A 27 26.64 3.63 -15.85
N PRO A 28 27.33 4.38 -14.98
CA PRO A 28 28.60 3.93 -14.41
C PRO A 28 28.43 2.62 -13.65
N GLU A 29 29.11 1.59 -14.14
CA GLU A 29 29.22 0.26 -13.55
C GLU A 29 30.03 0.35 -12.25
N GLY A 30 29.43 -0.14 -11.16
CA GLY A 30 30.05 -0.17 -9.84
C GLY A 30 29.28 -1.12 -8.91
N GLN A 31 29.23 -2.39 -9.27
CA GLN A 31 28.61 -3.43 -8.45
C GLN A 31 29.44 -3.77 -7.19
N SER A 32 28.72 -4.15 -6.14
CA SER A 32 29.13 -5.21 -5.21
C SER A 32 27.89 -6.03 -4.87
N GLU A 33 27.85 -7.25 -5.39
CA GLU A 33 26.76 -8.21 -5.33
C GLU A 33 26.44 -8.74 -3.92
N ALA A 34 25.15 -8.92 -3.64
CA ALA A 34 24.61 -10.06 -2.89
C ALA A 34 23.11 -10.23 -3.23
N THR A 35 22.86 -11.06 -4.25
CA THR A 35 21.72 -11.97 -4.45
C THR A 35 20.27 -11.44 -4.48
N ASP A 36 19.67 -11.62 -5.66
CA ASP A 36 18.27 -11.98 -5.97
C ASP A 36 17.12 -10.99 -5.68
N ALA A 37 16.67 -10.35 -6.76
CA ALA A 37 15.30 -10.53 -7.25
C ALA A 37 15.21 -10.11 -8.74
N ILE A 38 15.70 -10.98 -9.63
CA ILE A 38 15.25 -11.01 -11.02
C ILE A 38 13.83 -11.56 -11.02
N GLY A 39 12.89 -10.79 -11.57
CA GLY A 39 11.65 -11.26 -12.19
C GLY A 39 10.78 -12.17 -11.32
N SER A 40 9.81 -11.59 -10.61
CA SER A 40 8.66 -12.36 -10.20
C SER A 40 7.47 -11.94 -11.08
N PRO A 41 6.98 -12.81 -11.98
CA PRO A 41 5.66 -12.65 -12.56
C PRO A 41 4.66 -13.02 -11.47
N GLN A 42 4.44 -12.13 -10.50
CA GLN A 42 3.53 -12.44 -9.40
C GLN A 42 2.13 -12.00 -9.81
N GLY A 43 1.36 -12.98 -10.28
CA GLY A 43 -0.08 -12.94 -10.11
C GLY A 43 -0.44 -12.85 -8.62
N ILE A 44 -1.68 -12.45 -8.37
CA ILE A 44 -2.36 -12.37 -7.08
C ILE A 44 -1.88 -13.45 -6.10
N VAL A 45 -0.94 -13.09 -5.22
CA VAL A 45 -0.65 -13.86 -4.01
C VAL A 45 -1.01 -12.94 -2.84
N PRO A 46 -2.08 -13.23 -2.09
CA PRO A 46 -2.35 -12.54 -0.83
C PRO A 46 -1.15 -12.75 0.09
N SER A 47 -0.51 -11.67 0.54
CA SER A 47 0.48 -11.73 1.61
C SER A 47 -0.12 -11.14 2.88
N GLN A 48 0.21 -11.75 4.02
CA GLN A 48 -0.27 -11.36 5.34
C GLN A 48 0.93 -10.86 6.14
N GLY A 49 0.83 -9.63 6.65
CA GLY A 49 1.74 -9.14 7.67
C GLY A 49 1.54 -9.91 8.99
N PRO A 50 2.53 -9.94 9.90
CA PRO A 50 2.40 -10.62 11.18
C PRO A 50 1.34 -10.01 12.12
N THR A 51 0.79 -8.84 11.79
CA THR A 51 -0.38 -8.19 12.41
C THR A 51 -1.07 -7.26 11.39
N ASP A 52 -2.32 -7.60 11.00
CA ASP A 52 -3.51 -6.78 10.66
C ASP A 52 -3.58 -5.71 9.53
N PHE A 53 -3.11 -6.02 8.31
CA PHE A 53 -3.85 -5.61 7.09
C PHE A 53 -3.61 -6.55 5.91
N THR A 54 -4.68 -6.93 5.20
CA THR A 54 -4.60 -7.83 4.05
C THR A 54 -4.48 -7.03 2.75
N TYR A 55 -3.52 -7.41 1.92
CA TYR A 55 -3.33 -6.82 0.60
C TYR A 55 -2.86 -7.86 -0.42
N THR A 56 -2.99 -7.50 -1.68
CA THR A 56 -2.29 -8.18 -2.79
C THR A 56 -1.43 -7.17 -3.52
N VAL A 57 -0.22 -7.57 -3.91
CA VAL A 57 0.59 -6.82 -4.87
C VAL A 57 0.08 -7.19 -6.26
N GLU A 58 -0.55 -6.26 -6.95
CA GLU A 58 -1.16 -6.51 -8.26
C GLU A 58 -0.13 -6.44 -9.38
N TRP A 59 0.79 -5.49 -9.27
CA TRP A 59 1.90 -5.31 -10.17
C TRP A 59 2.92 -4.35 -9.54
N ALA A 60 4.13 -4.38 -10.09
CA ALA A 60 5.15 -3.39 -9.83
C ALA A 60 5.88 -3.07 -11.14
N PHE A 61 6.41 -1.86 -11.25
CA PHE A 61 7.32 -1.51 -12.33
C PHE A 61 8.43 -0.60 -11.85
N ASP A 62 9.55 -0.70 -12.55
CA ASP A 62 10.76 0.05 -12.28
C ASP A 62 10.71 1.43 -12.96
N CYS A 63 10.98 2.49 -12.22
CA CYS A 63 10.98 3.86 -12.73
C CYS A 63 12.16 4.16 -13.66
N ASN A 64 13.12 3.23 -13.80
CA ASN A 64 14.38 3.38 -14.52
C ASN A 64 15.20 4.60 -14.07
N ASN A 65 15.04 4.95 -12.79
CA ASN A 65 15.74 6.05 -12.15
C ASN A 65 15.97 5.73 -10.67
N ASN A 66 16.99 6.36 -10.11
CA ASN A 66 17.27 6.35 -8.68
C ASN A 66 16.92 7.74 -8.12
N TYR A 67 16.45 7.80 -6.88
CA TYR A 67 15.99 9.01 -6.19
C TYR A 67 14.60 9.54 -6.59
N CYS A 68 13.68 8.66 -6.96
CA CYS A 68 12.26 8.99 -6.99
C CYS A 68 11.74 9.18 -5.56
N VAL A 69 10.91 10.19 -5.31
CA VAL A 69 10.49 10.57 -3.95
C VAL A 69 8.98 10.71 -3.75
N GLY A 70 8.20 10.94 -4.81
CA GLY A 70 6.75 11.05 -4.74
C GLY A 70 6.05 10.45 -5.94
N ILE A 71 4.75 10.22 -5.78
CA ILE A 71 3.91 9.56 -6.77
C ILE A 71 2.52 10.17 -6.77
N THR A 72 1.90 10.24 -7.95
CA THR A 72 0.46 10.51 -8.04
C THR A 72 -0.13 9.85 -9.29
N PRO A 73 -1.24 9.09 -9.20
CA PRO A 73 -2.00 8.71 -10.38
C PRO A 73 -2.74 9.93 -10.93
N VAL A 74 -2.75 10.07 -12.25
CA VAL A 74 -3.32 11.23 -12.95
C VAL A 74 -4.26 10.74 -14.04
N GLN A 75 -5.47 11.31 -14.10
CA GLN A 75 -6.46 11.05 -15.16
C GLN A 75 -6.75 9.55 -15.39
N ASP A 76 -6.67 8.73 -14.32
CA ASP A 76 -6.81 7.26 -14.30
C ASP A 76 -5.88 6.44 -15.21
N THR A 77 -5.12 7.10 -16.08
CA THR A 77 -4.36 6.48 -17.18
C THR A 77 -2.87 6.76 -17.09
N LEU A 78 -2.46 7.69 -16.23
CA LEU A 78 -1.08 8.10 -16.06
C LEU A 78 -0.64 7.90 -14.61
N ILE A 79 0.66 7.69 -14.42
CA ILE A 79 1.32 7.69 -13.12
C ILE A 79 2.47 8.70 -13.21
N TRP A 80 2.40 9.76 -12.40
CA TRP A 80 3.47 10.74 -12.28
C TRP A 80 4.38 10.35 -11.12
N VAL A 81 5.68 10.42 -11.34
CA VAL A 81 6.71 10.14 -10.33
C VAL A 81 7.69 11.29 -10.29
N SER A 82 7.91 11.89 -9.12
CA SER A 82 8.88 12.97 -8.91
C SER A 82 10.26 12.41 -8.54
N SER A 83 11.32 13.10 -8.95
CA SER A 83 12.68 12.85 -8.49
C SER A 83 13.17 13.90 -7.51
N GLY A 84 14.18 13.54 -6.71
CA GLY A 84 14.81 14.46 -5.78
C GLY A 84 16.27 14.11 -5.55
N GLY A 85 16.97 14.91 -4.73
CA GLY A 85 18.29 14.57 -4.21
C GLY A 85 19.45 14.96 -5.11
N HIS A 86 19.20 15.62 -6.25
CA HIS A 86 20.23 16.05 -7.20
C HIS A 86 20.98 17.34 -6.80
N ALA A 87 20.91 17.74 -5.52
CA ALA A 87 21.41 19.00 -4.96
C ALA A 87 22.90 19.32 -5.17
N SER A 88 23.70 18.35 -5.61
CA SER A 88 25.15 18.47 -5.81
C SER A 88 25.60 18.27 -7.26
N THR A 89 24.73 17.79 -8.14
CA THR A 89 24.98 17.68 -9.58
C THR A 89 24.27 18.85 -10.26
N SER A 90 24.78 19.38 -11.36
CA SER A 90 24.12 20.46 -12.12
C SER A 90 22.82 20.02 -12.80
N GLU A 91 22.17 18.97 -12.29
CA GLU A 91 21.04 18.28 -12.88
C GLU A 91 19.75 18.74 -12.21
N PRO A 92 18.72 19.11 -12.98
CA PRO A 92 17.42 19.43 -12.42
C PRO A 92 16.70 18.18 -11.94
N ASN A 93 15.73 18.36 -11.04
CA ASN A 93 14.75 17.32 -10.71
C ASN A 93 13.66 17.26 -11.79
N TRP A 94 13.03 16.09 -11.93
CA TRP A 94 12.08 15.79 -13.00
C TRP A 94 10.80 15.16 -12.46
N ILE A 95 9.71 15.40 -13.17
CA ILE A 95 8.52 14.55 -13.16
C ILE A 95 8.61 13.60 -14.34
N PHE A 96 8.47 12.30 -14.07
CA PHE A 96 8.34 11.24 -15.07
C PHE A 96 6.88 10.81 -15.17
N ILE A 97 6.38 10.63 -16.40
CA ILE A 97 4.99 10.30 -16.67
C ILE A 97 4.94 8.92 -17.32
N PHE A 98 4.39 7.95 -16.61
CA PHE A 98 4.24 6.58 -17.08
C PHE A 98 2.80 6.31 -17.50
N ASP A 99 2.63 5.48 -18.53
CA ASP A 99 1.35 4.87 -18.86
C ASP A 99 0.96 3.87 -17.75
N ALA A 100 -0.23 4.02 -17.16
CA ALA A 100 -0.65 3.17 -16.05
C ALA A 100 -0.98 1.73 -16.47
N ALA A 101 -1.17 1.44 -17.77
CA ALA A 101 -1.50 0.09 -18.26
C ALA A 101 -0.26 -0.65 -18.78
N SER A 102 0.61 0.03 -19.52
CA SER A 102 1.81 -0.55 -20.11
C SER A 102 3.09 -0.30 -19.30
N HIS A 103 3.03 0.59 -18.30
CA HIS A 103 4.18 1.05 -17.50
C HIS A 103 5.30 1.68 -18.34
N ALA A 104 4.98 2.11 -19.56
CA ALA A 104 5.96 2.76 -20.43
C ALA A 104 6.13 4.21 -20.00
N LEU A 105 7.37 4.69 -19.95
CA LEU A 105 7.63 6.13 -19.82
C LEU A 105 7.12 6.83 -21.09
N LEU A 106 6.12 7.69 -20.94
CA LEU A 106 5.49 8.42 -22.03
C LEU A 106 6.13 9.79 -22.24
N ASP A 107 6.40 10.49 -21.14
CA ASP A 107 6.93 11.85 -21.17
C ASP A 107 7.65 12.18 -19.85
N SER A 108 8.37 13.31 -19.84
CA SER A 108 8.91 13.89 -18.62
C SER A 108 9.05 15.41 -18.74
N PHE A 109 8.99 16.10 -17.61
CA PHE A 109 9.25 17.53 -17.57
C PHE A 109 10.05 17.92 -16.33
N GLN A 110 10.86 18.96 -16.47
CA GLN A 110 11.65 19.51 -15.37
C GLN A 110 10.74 20.13 -14.32
N GLU A 111 11.00 19.84 -13.05
CA GLU A 111 10.29 20.46 -11.93
C GLU A 111 10.49 21.99 -11.88
N TYR A 112 9.47 22.71 -11.42
CA TYR A 112 9.57 24.17 -11.29
C TYR A 112 10.27 24.62 -10.01
N THR A 113 10.38 23.75 -9.01
CA THR A 113 11.19 24.03 -7.82
C THR A 113 12.66 23.82 -8.13
N THR A 114 13.51 24.65 -7.53
CA THR A 114 14.97 24.53 -7.61
C THR A 114 15.56 23.98 -6.32
N THR A 115 14.73 23.40 -5.44
CA THR A 115 15.21 22.83 -4.17
C THR A 115 15.95 21.53 -4.41
N ALA A 116 16.99 21.31 -3.59
CA ALA A 116 17.83 20.12 -3.55
C ALA A 116 17.11 18.79 -3.75
N TRP A 117 15.95 18.65 -3.12
CA TRP A 117 15.18 17.42 -3.07
C TRP A 117 13.88 17.47 -3.88
N GLY A 118 13.71 18.50 -4.72
CA GLY A 118 12.57 18.58 -5.64
C GLY A 118 11.20 18.61 -4.97
N TYR A 119 10.19 18.21 -5.73
CA TYR A 119 8.89 17.85 -5.20
C TYR A 119 9.01 16.56 -4.41
N ARG A 120 8.41 16.52 -3.22
CA ARG A 120 8.29 15.32 -2.40
C ARG A 120 7.12 14.52 -2.94
N ASP A 121 6.08 14.31 -2.15
CA ASP A 121 4.87 13.67 -2.61
C ASP A 121 3.92 14.64 -3.33
N MET A 122 2.99 14.03 -4.06
CA MET A 122 2.04 14.72 -4.91
C MET A 122 0.63 14.19 -4.66
N CYS A 123 -0.39 14.95 -5.07
CA CYS A 123 -1.75 14.44 -5.17
C CYS A 123 -2.50 15.07 -6.35
N TYR A 124 -3.47 14.35 -6.90
CA TYR A 124 -4.23 14.78 -8.07
C TYR A 124 -5.66 15.19 -7.71
N ASP A 125 -6.07 16.38 -8.15
CA ASP A 125 -7.45 16.85 -8.09
C ASP A 125 -8.10 16.75 -9.49
N PRO A 126 -8.98 15.76 -9.71
CA PRO A 126 -9.65 15.57 -10.99
C PRO A 126 -10.66 16.68 -11.32
N THR A 127 -11.12 17.45 -10.33
CA THR A 127 -12.09 18.53 -10.54
C THR A 127 -11.44 19.77 -11.16
N GLU A 128 -10.13 19.93 -10.97
CA GLU A 128 -9.34 21.06 -11.45
C GLU A 128 -8.33 20.67 -12.55
N ASP A 129 -8.26 19.38 -12.90
CA ASP A 129 -7.23 18.80 -13.78
C ASP A 129 -5.83 19.26 -13.34
N ALA A 130 -5.53 19.08 -12.05
CA ALA A 130 -4.33 19.64 -11.45
C ALA A 130 -3.67 18.70 -10.45
N VAL A 131 -2.35 18.65 -10.49
CA VAL A 131 -1.50 18.00 -9.49
C VAL A 131 -1.00 19.06 -8.51
N TYR A 132 -1.15 18.79 -7.22
CA TYR A 132 -0.47 19.52 -6.16
C TYR A 132 0.83 18.79 -5.82
N ALA A 133 1.94 19.51 -5.78
CA ALA A 133 3.26 18.93 -5.56
C ALA A 133 3.99 19.67 -4.42
N GLY A 134 4.22 18.95 -3.31
CA GLY A 134 4.76 19.51 -2.07
C GLY A 134 6.29 19.65 -2.09
N TYR A 135 6.82 20.69 -1.44
CA TYR A 135 8.26 20.85 -1.26
C TYR A 135 8.61 21.69 -0.01
N GLU A 136 9.88 22.08 0.11
CA GLU A 136 10.44 22.75 1.28
C GLU A 136 9.85 24.14 1.53
N SER A 137 10.08 24.66 2.74
CA SER A 137 9.66 26.01 3.15
C SER A 137 8.14 26.22 3.12
N ASN A 138 7.37 25.20 3.54
CA ASN A 138 5.90 25.23 3.56
C ASN A 138 5.27 25.48 2.19
N LYS A 139 5.88 25.05 1.08
CA LYS A 139 5.38 25.36 -0.25
C LYS A 139 4.90 24.13 -0.99
N PHE A 140 3.97 24.38 -1.90
CA PHE A 140 3.56 23.42 -2.91
C PHE A 140 3.18 24.16 -4.19
N ASP A 141 3.42 23.52 -5.32
CA ASP A 141 3.04 24.04 -6.62
C ASP A 141 1.76 23.33 -7.08
N LYS A 142 0.89 24.08 -7.77
CA LYS A 142 -0.25 23.53 -8.49
C LYS A 142 0.10 23.50 -9.97
N ILE A 143 0.05 22.34 -10.58
CA ILE A 143 0.50 22.06 -11.95
C ILE A 143 -0.69 21.52 -12.73
N ASN A 144 -0.94 22.04 -13.93
CA ASN A 144 -2.00 21.49 -14.78
C ASN A 144 -1.58 20.11 -15.30
N ALA A 145 -2.43 19.10 -15.10
CA ALA A 145 -2.12 17.72 -15.45
C ALA A 145 -2.02 17.48 -16.97
N THR A 146 -2.77 18.23 -17.79
CA THR A 146 -2.74 18.06 -19.25
C THR A 146 -1.60 18.81 -19.94
N THR A 147 -1.31 20.04 -19.52
CA THR A 147 -0.34 20.94 -20.18
C THR A 147 1.01 20.99 -19.50
N HIS A 148 1.12 20.38 -18.31
CA HIS A 148 2.27 20.41 -17.41
C HIS A 148 2.64 21.83 -16.93
N ALA A 149 1.86 22.85 -17.29
CA ALA A 149 2.13 24.23 -16.92
C ALA A 149 1.87 24.45 -15.43
N LYS A 150 2.83 25.09 -14.75
CA LYS A 150 2.58 25.59 -13.39
C LYS A 150 1.46 26.64 -13.40
N ILE A 151 0.41 26.37 -12.65
CA ILE A 151 -0.73 27.26 -12.43
C ILE A 151 -0.40 28.26 -11.33
N ALA A 152 0.09 27.79 -10.19
CA ALA A 152 0.36 28.62 -9.03
C ALA A 152 1.41 27.98 -8.10
N THR A 153 1.98 28.81 -7.23
CA THR A 153 2.76 28.38 -6.06
C THR A 153 2.03 28.90 -4.83
N TYR A 154 1.78 28.02 -3.86
CA TYR A 154 1.14 28.35 -2.59
C TYR A 154 2.13 28.19 -1.43
N THR A 155 1.82 28.85 -0.32
CA THR A 155 2.56 28.70 0.94
C THR A 155 1.56 28.35 2.03
N VAL A 156 1.83 27.24 2.74
CA VAL A 156 1.05 26.77 3.87
C VAL A 156 1.19 27.76 5.03
N THR A 157 0.05 28.27 5.50
CA THR A 157 -0.09 29.27 6.55
C THR A 157 -1.10 28.78 7.58
N GLY A 158 -0.86 29.09 8.86
CA GLY A 158 -1.62 28.57 9.99
C GLY A 158 -0.69 28.11 11.10
N SER A 159 -1.19 27.31 12.03
CA SER A 159 -0.39 26.76 13.11
C SER A 159 -0.99 25.43 13.63
N PRO A 160 -0.21 24.33 13.67
CA PRO A 160 1.15 24.21 13.13
C PRO A 160 1.17 24.20 11.60
N THR A 161 2.38 24.32 11.02
CA THR A 161 2.64 24.12 9.58
C THR A 161 3.61 22.94 9.41
N PRO A 162 3.61 22.24 8.27
CA PRO A 162 4.41 21.02 8.09
C PRO A 162 5.92 21.27 7.95
N SER A 163 6.35 22.53 7.81
CA SER A 163 7.71 23.01 7.48
C SER A 163 8.22 22.60 6.09
N VAL A 164 8.01 21.33 5.73
CA VAL A 164 8.17 20.78 4.39
C VAL A 164 6.85 20.11 4.07
N VAL A 165 6.21 20.50 2.96
CA VAL A 165 5.06 19.74 2.45
C VAL A 165 5.65 18.47 1.83
N ARG A 166 5.71 17.40 2.63
CA ARG A 166 6.45 16.19 2.28
C ARG A 166 5.52 15.11 1.77
N ALA A 167 4.82 14.45 2.68
CA ALA A 167 3.70 13.60 2.31
C ALA A 167 2.54 14.51 1.91
N LEU A 168 1.73 14.10 0.93
CA LEU A 168 0.65 14.94 0.44
C LEU A 168 -0.55 14.09 0.07
N GLY A 169 -1.64 14.24 0.82
CA GLY A 169 -2.91 13.58 0.56
C GLY A 169 -4.01 14.60 0.25
N PHE A 170 -5.06 14.12 -0.42
CA PHE A 170 -6.22 14.91 -0.83
C PHE A 170 -7.50 14.10 -0.62
N ASP A 171 -8.55 14.73 -0.11
CA ASP A 171 -9.86 14.11 0.18
C ASP A 171 -11.00 14.62 -0.72
N GLY A 172 -10.68 15.41 -1.75
CA GLY A 172 -11.67 16.09 -2.57
C GLY A 172 -11.92 17.57 -2.21
N ASP A 173 -11.51 18.02 -1.02
CA ASP A 173 -11.71 19.39 -0.53
C ASP A 173 -10.42 20.00 0.07
N SER A 174 -9.79 19.28 1.00
CA SER A 174 -8.63 19.67 1.79
C SER A 174 -7.36 18.90 1.41
N LEU A 175 -6.21 19.55 1.60
CA LEU A 175 -4.89 18.93 1.49
C LEU A 175 -4.37 18.57 2.87
N TYR A 176 -3.66 17.46 2.93
CA TYR A 176 -3.05 16.95 4.15
C TYR A 176 -1.56 16.74 3.96
N SER A 177 -0.74 17.12 4.95
CA SER A 177 0.69 16.86 4.87
C SER A 177 1.28 16.39 6.19
N GLY A 178 2.03 15.30 6.09
CA GLY A 178 2.95 14.79 7.11
C GLY A 178 4.40 15.06 6.71
N ASN A 179 5.30 14.98 7.70
CA ASN A 179 6.75 15.15 7.50
C ASN A 179 7.51 14.21 8.45
N PHE A 180 8.55 14.66 9.16
CA PHE A 180 9.31 13.82 10.09
C PHE A 180 8.55 13.51 11.39
N ALA A 181 9.05 12.56 12.18
CA ALA A 181 8.48 12.08 13.46
C ALA A 181 8.34 13.14 14.57
N THR A 182 8.66 14.41 14.27
CA THR A 182 8.46 15.57 15.15
C THR A 182 7.39 16.52 14.65
N SER A 183 6.81 16.26 13.47
CA SER A 183 5.82 17.10 12.81
C SER A 183 4.45 16.42 12.82
N PRO A 184 3.37 17.12 13.21
CA PRO A 184 2.04 16.57 13.10
C PRO A 184 1.60 16.47 11.64
N ILE A 185 0.62 15.60 11.35
CA ILE A 185 -0.13 15.67 10.10
C ILE A 185 -1.03 16.90 10.17
N CYS A 186 -0.86 17.79 9.21
CA CYS A 186 -1.58 19.06 9.11
C CYS A 186 -2.60 19.01 7.98
N GLU A 187 -3.80 19.53 8.22
CA GLU A 187 -4.80 19.82 7.19
C GLU A 187 -4.74 21.30 6.81
N PHE A 188 -4.84 21.63 5.52
CA PHE A 188 -4.91 22.98 4.99
C PHE A 188 -5.70 23.04 3.68
N SER A 189 -6.17 24.22 3.30
CA SER A 189 -6.91 24.41 2.04
C SER A 189 -6.04 24.20 0.80
N LYS A 190 -6.66 24.01 -0.36
CA LYS A 190 -5.97 23.94 -1.67
C LYS A 190 -5.16 25.19 -2.04
N THR A 191 -5.34 26.29 -1.30
CA THR A 191 -4.55 27.53 -1.42
C THR A 191 -3.51 27.72 -0.32
N GLY A 192 -3.35 26.73 0.57
CA GLY A 192 -2.37 26.73 1.66
C GLY A 192 -2.80 27.51 2.89
N THR A 193 -4.09 27.78 3.08
CA THR A 193 -4.57 28.53 4.25
C THR A 193 -5.14 27.60 5.32
N ASN A 194 -5.22 28.09 6.56
CA ASN A 194 -5.84 27.40 7.69
C ASN A 194 -5.16 26.08 8.08
N SER A 195 -3.83 26.03 8.03
CA SER A 195 -3.06 24.87 8.51
C SER A 195 -3.29 24.63 9.99
N HIS A 196 -3.69 23.41 10.35
CA HIS A 196 -3.86 22.96 11.71
C HIS A 196 -3.65 21.44 11.82
N GLN A 197 -3.32 20.96 13.02
CA GLN A 197 -3.06 19.55 13.26
C GLN A 197 -4.36 18.73 13.27
N VAL A 198 -4.35 17.60 12.58
CA VAL A 198 -5.50 16.65 12.54
C VAL A 198 -5.17 15.27 13.11
N ALA A 199 -3.92 14.82 13.00
CA ALA A 199 -3.47 13.57 13.63
C ALA A 199 -2.49 13.87 14.78
N PRO A 200 -2.42 13.03 15.83
CA PRO A 200 -1.29 13.03 16.75
C PRO A 200 0.04 12.96 16.01
N ILE A 201 1.13 13.47 16.60
CA ILE A 201 2.47 13.35 16.00
C ILE A 201 2.73 11.86 15.79
N PRO A 202 2.87 11.40 14.54
CA PRO A 202 3.09 9.98 14.28
C PRO A 202 4.40 9.56 14.95
N PRO A 203 4.51 8.33 15.47
CA PRO A 203 5.77 7.82 16.02
C PRO A 203 6.85 7.64 14.94
N TYR A 204 6.50 7.82 13.67
CA TYR A 204 7.31 7.54 12.49
C TYR A 204 7.37 8.77 11.56
N ALA A 205 8.42 8.87 10.76
CA ALA A 205 8.49 9.87 9.69
C ALA A 205 7.56 9.46 8.55
N VAL A 206 6.66 10.35 8.13
CA VAL A 206 5.64 10.11 7.09
C VAL A 206 6.09 10.77 5.79
N TYR A 207 6.27 9.98 4.74
CA TYR A 207 6.77 10.45 3.44
C TYR A 207 5.74 10.40 2.32
N GLY A 208 4.68 9.61 2.49
CA GLY A 208 3.50 9.61 1.64
C GLY A 208 2.22 9.53 2.43
N LEU A 209 1.13 10.03 1.84
CA LEU A 209 -0.16 10.11 2.50
C LEU A 209 -1.31 9.98 1.50
N ALA A 210 -2.16 8.98 1.69
CA ALA A 210 -3.31 8.71 0.85
C ALA A 210 -4.60 8.72 1.69
N VAL A 211 -5.67 9.34 1.18
CA VAL A 211 -7.00 9.30 1.81
C VAL A 211 -7.89 8.36 1.01
N ASP A 212 -8.47 7.37 1.68
CA ASP A 212 -9.45 6.43 1.12
C ASP A 212 -10.83 6.79 1.68
N LEU A 213 -11.58 7.54 0.90
CA LEU A 213 -12.93 7.97 1.28
C LEU A 213 -13.91 6.80 1.26
N SER A 214 -13.68 5.84 0.37
CA SER A 214 -14.54 4.65 0.22
C SER A 214 -14.56 3.77 1.46
N ALA A 215 -13.40 3.62 2.12
CA ALA A 215 -13.23 2.83 3.33
C ALA A 215 -13.31 3.65 4.62
N GLY A 216 -13.32 4.99 4.53
CA GLY A 216 -13.23 5.87 5.70
C GLY A 216 -11.88 5.71 6.40
N LYS A 217 -10.80 5.64 5.61
CA LYS A 217 -9.44 5.39 6.07
C LYS A 217 -8.45 6.37 5.46
N ALA A 218 -7.26 6.42 6.05
CA ALA A 218 -6.11 7.07 5.43
C ALA A 218 -4.86 6.20 5.65
N TYR A 219 -3.92 6.30 4.73
CA TYR A 219 -2.71 5.49 4.69
C TYR A 219 -1.49 6.38 4.66
N ALA A 220 -0.46 6.02 5.41
CA ALA A 220 0.82 6.72 5.37
C ALA A 220 1.98 5.76 5.20
N THR A 221 2.95 6.14 4.37
CA THR A 221 4.21 5.43 4.22
C THR A 221 5.27 5.99 5.17
N THR A 222 6.03 5.09 5.81
CA THR A 222 7.13 5.49 6.70
C THR A 222 8.46 5.67 5.97
N ALA A 223 9.36 6.50 6.51
CA ALA A 223 10.72 6.69 5.99
C ALA A 223 11.81 6.61 7.08
N ASP A 224 11.63 5.70 8.03
CA ASP A 224 12.50 5.48 9.17
C ASP A 224 13.10 4.07 9.19
N TYR A 225 13.23 3.46 8.01
CA TYR A 225 13.69 2.07 7.81
C TYR A 225 12.77 1.01 8.42
N SER A 226 11.59 1.39 8.93
CA SER A 226 10.60 0.42 9.40
C SER A 226 9.78 -0.21 8.28
N TYR A 227 9.82 0.37 7.07
CA TYR A 227 9.12 -0.10 5.87
C TYR A 227 7.63 -0.39 6.12
N LYS A 228 7.00 0.45 6.92
CA LYS A 228 5.60 0.29 7.31
C LYS A 228 4.66 1.12 6.46
N ILE A 229 3.46 0.58 6.32
CA ILE A 229 2.24 1.35 6.05
C ILE A 229 1.53 1.53 7.38
N ILE A 230 1.11 2.75 7.67
CA ILE A 230 0.27 3.10 8.82
C ILE A 230 -1.15 3.27 8.29
N GLU A 231 -2.12 2.62 8.93
CA GLU A 231 -3.53 2.82 8.66
C GLU A 231 -4.14 3.72 9.75
N TYR A 232 -4.89 4.72 9.32
CA TYR A 232 -5.65 5.63 10.17
C TYR A 232 -7.15 5.49 9.90
N SER A 233 -7.96 5.73 10.93
CA SER A 233 -9.36 6.07 10.71
C SER A 233 -9.44 7.43 10.02
N TYR A 234 -10.44 7.63 9.17
CA TYR A 234 -10.69 8.91 8.53
C TYR A 234 -12.19 9.25 8.62
N PRO A 235 -12.57 10.50 8.95
CA PRO A 235 -11.73 11.68 9.19
C PRO A 235 -11.13 11.77 10.61
N GLY A 236 -11.20 10.70 11.41
CA GLY A 236 -10.80 10.72 12.82
C GLY A 236 -9.28 10.71 13.09
N TRP A 237 -8.46 10.38 12.10
CA TRP A 237 -7.00 10.32 12.15
C TRP A 237 -6.41 9.53 13.34
N THR A 238 -7.15 8.52 13.81
CA THR A 238 -6.68 7.62 14.87
C THR A 238 -5.92 6.46 14.23
N VAL A 239 -4.72 6.15 14.70
CA VAL A 239 -3.97 4.99 14.22
C VAL A 239 -4.78 3.72 14.50
N LEU A 240 -5.09 2.98 13.45
CA LEU A 240 -5.80 1.69 13.51
C LEU A 240 -4.79 0.54 13.53
N ASP A 241 -3.82 0.58 12.62
CA ASP A 241 -2.77 -0.43 12.53
C ASP A 241 -1.48 0.10 11.90
N SER A 242 -0.39 -0.66 11.99
CA SER A 242 0.81 -0.49 11.18
C SER A 242 1.49 -1.83 10.91
N ALA A 243 1.80 -2.12 9.66
CA ALA A 243 2.51 -3.34 9.28
C ALA A 243 3.65 -3.07 8.31
N HIS A 244 4.71 -3.85 8.52
CA HIS A 244 5.90 -3.88 7.67
C HIS A 244 5.60 -4.65 6.38
N ILE A 245 5.97 -4.08 5.23
CA ILE A 245 5.81 -4.73 3.93
C ILE A 245 7.15 -5.29 3.47
N PRO A 246 7.39 -6.62 3.57
CA PRO A 246 8.68 -7.20 3.21
C PRO A 246 9.04 -7.08 1.73
N GLU A 247 8.06 -6.89 0.86
CA GLU A 247 8.22 -6.79 -0.59
C GLU A 247 8.83 -5.45 -1.03
N ILE A 248 8.76 -4.40 -0.20
CA ILE A 248 9.13 -3.03 -0.61
C ILE A 248 10.01 -2.30 0.41
N LYS A 249 11.01 -1.57 -0.08
CA LYS A 249 11.76 -0.61 0.73
C LYS A 249 11.06 0.75 0.68
N ILE A 250 10.15 0.97 1.61
CA ILE A 250 9.33 2.20 1.66
C ILE A 250 10.17 3.41 2.07
N PHE A 251 10.28 4.39 1.17
CA PHE A 251 10.84 5.72 1.42
C PHE A 251 10.25 6.80 0.48
N GLY A 252 9.18 6.48 -0.25
CA GLY A 252 8.53 7.39 -1.18
C GLY A 252 7.08 7.68 -0.83
N GLY A 253 6.46 8.46 -1.71
CA GLY A 253 5.05 8.81 -1.65
C GLY A 253 4.07 7.65 -1.75
N CYS A 254 2.80 7.93 -1.49
CA CYS A 254 1.70 7.02 -1.78
C CYS A 254 0.41 7.77 -2.08
N GLU A 255 -0.44 7.20 -2.93
CA GLU A 255 -1.75 7.78 -3.24
C GLU A 255 -2.77 6.71 -3.64
N MET A 256 -4.05 6.98 -3.38
CA MET A 256 -5.16 6.13 -3.81
C MET A 256 -5.37 6.23 -5.32
N TRP A 257 -5.77 5.12 -5.94
CA TRP A 257 -6.02 5.03 -7.37
C TRP A 257 -7.31 4.25 -7.69
N ARG A 258 -7.95 4.64 -8.80
CA ARG A 258 -9.22 4.08 -9.33
C ARG A 258 -10.33 4.03 -8.29
N ASN A 259 -10.81 5.20 -7.87
CA ASN A 259 -11.88 5.34 -6.87
C ASN A 259 -11.56 4.54 -5.60
N ASP A 260 -10.39 4.81 -5.03
CA ASP A 260 -9.92 4.22 -3.77
C ASP A 260 -9.82 2.69 -3.76
N THR A 261 -9.67 2.06 -4.92
CA THR A 261 -9.55 0.60 -5.01
C THR A 261 -8.11 0.12 -4.78
N PHE A 262 -7.13 0.93 -5.17
CA PHE A 262 -5.72 0.59 -5.10
C PHE A 262 -4.94 1.65 -4.34
N LEU A 263 -3.93 1.22 -3.59
CA LEU A 263 -2.92 2.10 -3.01
C LEU A 263 -1.65 1.96 -3.84
N LEU A 264 -1.24 3.05 -4.49
CA LEU A 264 0.05 3.11 -5.16
C LEU A 264 1.11 3.54 -4.16
N ILE A 265 2.25 2.85 -4.14
CA ILE A 265 3.38 3.17 -3.26
C ILE A 265 4.67 3.23 -4.07
N LEU A 266 5.44 4.28 -3.83
CA LEU A 266 6.79 4.39 -4.36
C LEU A 266 7.81 3.79 -3.39
N GLY A 267 8.46 2.71 -3.82
CA GLY A 267 9.56 2.09 -3.09
C GLY A 267 10.92 2.60 -3.58
N GLN A 268 11.82 2.95 -2.66
CA GLN A 268 13.22 3.23 -2.97
C GLN A 268 14.06 1.97 -2.79
N CYS A 269 14.06 1.16 -3.85
CA CYS A 269 14.71 -0.15 -3.88
C CYS A 269 16.10 -0.06 -4.55
N THR A 270 16.68 -1.17 -5.00
CA THR A 270 17.91 -1.14 -5.81
C THR A 270 17.73 -0.28 -7.06
N ARG A 271 16.50 -0.25 -7.59
CA ARG A 271 15.98 0.73 -8.53
C ARG A 271 14.61 1.15 -8.02
N ASP A 272 14.32 2.44 -8.05
CA ASP A 272 13.07 2.92 -7.48
C ASP A 272 11.90 2.42 -8.34
N SER A 273 10.84 1.99 -7.66
CA SER A 273 9.75 1.25 -8.31
C SER A 273 8.41 1.66 -7.75
N VAL A 274 7.42 1.68 -8.61
CA VAL A 274 6.01 1.84 -8.22
C VAL A 274 5.41 0.46 -7.97
N PHE A 275 4.69 0.33 -6.87
CA PHE A 275 3.94 -0.86 -6.51
C PHE A 275 2.46 -0.52 -6.41
N CYS A 276 1.61 -1.38 -6.98
CA CYS A 276 0.17 -1.28 -6.84
C CYS A 276 -0.34 -2.33 -5.87
N PHE A 277 -0.83 -1.86 -4.73
CA PHE A 277 -1.48 -2.68 -3.74
C PHE A 277 -2.98 -2.64 -3.97
N ARG A 278 -3.63 -3.80 -4.06
CA ARG A 278 -5.06 -3.86 -3.77
C ARG A 278 -5.20 -4.05 -2.27
N LEU A 279 -5.81 -3.06 -1.62
CA LEU A 279 -6.20 -3.19 -0.23
C LEU A 279 -7.39 -4.15 -0.20
N VAL A 280 -7.24 -5.26 0.51
CA VAL A 280 -8.34 -6.18 0.71
C VAL A 280 -9.04 -5.72 1.98
N ALA A 281 -10.24 -5.16 1.84
CA ALA A 281 -11.08 -4.91 2.99
C ALA A 281 -11.24 -6.24 3.74
N GLY A 282 -10.68 -6.33 4.96
CA GLY A 282 -10.88 -7.49 5.82
C GLY A 282 -12.38 -7.77 5.90
N ALA A 283 -12.79 -9.01 5.62
CA ALA A 283 -14.19 -9.34 5.55
C ALA A 283 -14.89 -8.91 6.85
N ALA A 284 -16.12 -8.42 6.76
CA ALA A 284 -16.87 -8.01 7.95
C ALA A 284 -16.94 -9.15 8.98
N LYS A 285 -16.93 -10.40 8.50
CA LYS A 285 -16.83 -11.62 9.27
C LYS A 285 -15.58 -12.37 8.84
N ASP A 286 -14.62 -12.48 9.73
CA ASP A 286 -13.44 -13.32 9.55
C ASP A 286 -13.00 -13.80 10.94
N VAL A 287 -13.20 -15.09 11.24
CA VAL A 287 -12.83 -15.67 12.55
C VAL A 287 -12.09 -16.98 12.36
N GLY A 288 -11.05 -17.21 13.16
CA GLY A 288 -10.21 -18.40 13.04
C GLY A 288 -9.67 -18.89 14.36
N VAL A 289 -9.05 -20.07 14.34
CA VAL A 289 -8.23 -20.57 15.46
C VAL A 289 -6.82 -19.99 15.31
N ASP A 290 -6.43 -19.16 16.28
CA ASP A 290 -5.12 -18.51 16.39
C ASP A 290 -4.06 -19.48 16.93
N ALA A 291 -4.45 -20.34 17.88
CA ALA A 291 -3.57 -21.34 18.47
C ALA A 291 -4.35 -22.50 19.10
N ILE A 292 -3.72 -23.67 19.16
CA ILE A 292 -4.14 -24.79 20.01
C ILE A 292 -3.42 -24.63 21.35
N VAL A 293 -4.17 -24.34 22.42
CA VAL A 293 -3.63 -24.11 23.77
C VAL A 293 -3.42 -25.44 24.51
N ALA A 294 -4.33 -26.38 24.31
CA ALA A 294 -4.24 -27.73 24.85
C ALA A 294 -4.88 -28.75 23.89
N PRO A 295 -4.37 -29.98 23.81
CA PRO A 295 -3.22 -30.52 24.54
C PRO A 295 -1.87 -29.99 24.04
N ALA A 296 -0.83 -30.04 24.89
CA ALA A 296 0.54 -29.72 24.50
C ALA A 296 1.15 -30.83 23.62
N SER A 297 2.21 -30.52 22.87
CA SER A 297 2.91 -31.46 21.96
C SER A 297 3.52 -32.69 22.65
N GLY A 298 3.59 -32.70 23.99
CA GLY A 298 3.93 -33.87 24.79
C GLY A 298 3.16 -33.85 26.11
N MET A 299 2.49 -34.94 26.44
CA MET A 299 1.72 -35.08 27.67
C MET A 299 1.65 -36.53 28.15
N ASN A 300 1.43 -36.71 29.45
CA ASN A 300 1.20 -38.02 30.05
C ASN A 300 -0.18 -38.56 29.68
N GLN A 301 -0.36 -39.87 29.84
CA GLN A 301 -1.66 -40.51 29.71
C GLN A 301 -2.66 -39.92 30.73
N GLY A 302 -3.87 -39.62 30.29
CA GLY A 302 -4.96 -39.14 31.15
C GLY A 302 -5.96 -38.26 30.43
N ALA A 303 -6.91 -37.72 31.20
CA ALA A 303 -7.89 -36.76 30.73
C ALA A 303 -7.26 -35.38 30.54
N VAL A 304 -7.52 -34.75 29.39
CA VAL A 304 -7.17 -33.36 29.08
C VAL A 304 -8.36 -32.69 28.42
N ALA A 305 -8.65 -31.47 28.87
CA ALA A 305 -9.61 -30.59 28.21
C ALA A 305 -8.93 -29.93 26.99
N PRO A 306 -9.35 -30.23 25.75
CA PRO A 306 -8.81 -29.52 24.58
C PRO A 306 -9.20 -28.04 24.64
N GLN A 307 -8.30 -27.16 24.22
CA GLN A 307 -8.49 -25.72 24.24
C GLN A 307 -7.97 -25.07 22.97
N ALA A 308 -8.78 -24.18 22.38
CA ALA A 308 -8.42 -23.36 21.23
C ALA A 308 -8.44 -21.88 21.63
N GLN A 309 -7.45 -21.11 21.18
CA GLN A 309 -7.52 -19.67 21.14
C GLN A 309 -8.13 -19.26 19.81
N ILE A 310 -9.29 -18.60 19.85
CA ILE A 310 -9.97 -18.06 18.67
C ILE A 310 -9.66 -16.57 18.53
N ARG A 311 -9.57 -16.08 17.29
CA ARG A 311 -9.38 -14.66 16.95
C ARG A 311 -10.46 -14.19 15.98
N ASN A 312 -10.87 -12.93 16.10
CA ASN A 312 -11.63 -12.23 15.07
C ASN A 312 -10.67 -11.39 14.21
N PHE A 313 -10.39 -11.85 13.00
CA PHE A 313 -9.61 -11.15 11.98
C PHE A 313 -10.47 -10.13 11.19
N GLY A 314 -11.80 -10.22 11.34
CA GLY A 314 -12.76 -9.39 10.63
C GLY A 314 -12.99 -8.02 11.26
N SER A 315 -13.62 -7.13 10.50
CA SER A 315 -13.85 -5.74 10.92
C SER A 315 -15.09 -5.52 11.80
N SER A 316 -15.99 -6.50 11.94
CA SER A 316 -17.15 -6.43 12.84
C SER A 316 -17.01 -7.39 14.02
N ALA A 317 -17.55 -7.02 15.18
CA ALA A 317 -17.61 -7.93 16.32
C ALA A 317 -18.46 -9.17 16.00
N GLN A 318 -17.94 -10.36 16.33
CA GLN A 318 -18.58 -11.63 15.99
C GLN A 318 -19.12 -12.35 17.23
N SER A 319 -20.27 -12.99 17.06
CA SER A 319 -20.97 -13.76 18.09
C SER A 319 -21.44 -15.08 17.52
N ASN A 320 -21.77 -16.02 18.40
CA ASN A 320 -22.24 -17.35 18.02
C ASN A 320 -21.28 -18.08 17.08
N ILE A 321 -19.98 -18.02 17.38
CA ILE A 321 -18.91 -18.59 16.55
C ILE A 321 -18.84 -20.09 16.80
N PRO A 322 -19.16 -20.96 15.81
CA PRO A 322 -19.00 -22.41 15.96
C PRO A 322 -17.51 -22.74 15.91
N VAL A 323 -17.02 -23.52 16.88
CA VAL A 323 -15.62 -23.98 16.95
C VAL A 323 -15.60 -25.49 17.07
N TYR A 324 -14.76 -26.14 16.28
CA TYR A 324 -14.62 -27.59 16.18
C TYR A 324 -13.24 -28.03 16.65
N CYS A 325 -13.18 -29.21 17.26
CA CYS A 325 -11.96 -29.90 17.63
C CYS A 325 -12.07 -31.36 17.16
N ARG A 326 -11.13 -31.76 16.31
CA ARG A 326 -10.93 -33.13 15.86
C ARG A 326 -9.54 -33.61 16.28
N ILE A 327 -9.48 -34.78 16.92
CA ILE A 327 -8.23 -35.46 17.23
C ILE A 327 -8.25 -36.81 16.54
N ASP A 328 -7.22 -37.07 15.74
CA ASP A 328 -7.02 -38.30 14.99
C ASP A 328 -5.80 -39.05 15.53
N SER A 329 -5.82 -40.38 15.49
CA SER A 329 -4.63 -41.21 15.63
C SER A 329 -4.58 -42.22 14.49
N ALA A 330 -3.52 -42.14 13.67
CA ALA A 330 -3.26 -43.06 12.56
C ALA A 330 -4.42 -43.20 11.54
N GLY A 331 -5.08 -42.08 11.23
CA GLY A 331 -6.20 -41.99 10.29
C GLY A 331 -7.56 -42.36 10.90
N THR A 332 -7.63 -42.51 12.22
CA THR A 332 -8.88 -42.76 12.96
C THR A 332 -9.18 -41.59 13.89
N VAL A 333 -10.35 -40.97 13.70
CA VAL A 333 -10.85 -39.90 14.56
C VAL A 333 -11.24 -40.49 15.91
N VAL A 334 -10.55 -40.05 16.97
CA VAL A 334 -10.75 -40.51 18.36
C VAL A 334 -11.41 -39.45 19.25
N TYR A 335 -11.54 -38.22 18.77
CA TYR A 335 -12.28 -37.14 19.41
C TYR A 335 -12.85 -36.22 18.34
N ASP A 336 -14.15 -35.92 18.39
CA ASP A 336 -14.85 -35.05 17.42
C ASP A 336 -15.94 -34.27 18.17
N HIS A 337 -15.60 -33.06 18.61
CA HIS A 337 -16.49 -32.23 19.42
C HIS A 337 -16.49 -30.78 18.94
N ASN A 338 -17.59 -30.10 19.21
CA ASN A 338 -17.74 -28.68 18.91
C ASN A 338 -18.41 -27.94 20.06
N LEU A 339 -18.27 -26.64 20.04
CA LEU A 339 -18.98 -25.70 20.89
C LEU A 339 -19.33 -24.44 20.10
N THR A 340 -20.12 -23.58 20.70
CA THR A 340 -20.39 -22.23 20.16
C THR A 340 -19.92 -21.19 21.15
N TYR A 341 -18.98 -20.35 20.72
CA TYR A 341 -18.57 -19.18 21.49
C TYR A 341 -19.66 -18.09 21.37
N PRO A 342 -20.26 -17.63 22.49
CA PRO A 342 -21.40 -16.71 22.43
C PRO A 342 -21.00 -15.31 21.94
N GLY A 343 -19.79 -14.86 22.27
CA GLY A 343 -19.31 -13.51 21.98
C GLY A 343 -20.01 -12.40 22.77
N PRO A 344 -19.81 -11.14 22.36
CA PRO A 344 -19.06 -10.74 21.17
C PRO A 344 -17.53 -10.86 21.32
N LEU A 345 -16.85 -11.36 20.29
CA LEU A 345 -15.41 -11.24 20.09
C LEU A 345 -15.15 -9.99 19.24
N ALA A 346 -14.51 -8.97 19.82
CA ALA A 346 -14.23 -7.72 19.12
C ALA A 346 -13.16 -7.90 18.01
N PRO A 347 -13.15 -7.06 16.96
CA PRO A 347 -12.10 -7.08 15.94
C PRO A 347 -10.68 -7.06 16.53
N GLY A 348 -9.77 -7.86 16.00
CA GLY A 348 -8.37 -7.97 16.43
C GLY A 348 -8.15 -8.65 17.80
N THR A 349 -9.22 -9.03 18.51
CA THR A 349 -9.11 -9.65 19.84
C THR A 349 -9.14 -11.17 19.79
N VAL A 350 -8.60 -11.79 20.85
CA VAL A 350 -8.54 -13.24 21.03
C VAL A 350 -9.31 -13.66 22.29
N ASP A 351 -9.84 -14.89 22.28
CA ASP A 351 -10.39 -15.53 23.48
C ASP A 351 -10.15 -17.04 23.45
N THR A 352 -10.18 -17.71 24.61
CA THR A 352 -9.94 -19.16 24.73
C THR A 352 -11.25 -19.90 24.94
N VAL A 353 -11.48 -20.92 24.11
CA VAL A 353 -12.58 -21.86 24.28
C VAL A 353 -12.07 -23.20 24.80
N THR A 354 -12.84 -23.82 25.70
CA THR A 354 -12.53 -25.14 26.28
C THR A 354 -13.60 -26.14 25.87
N PHE A 355 -13.18 -27.23 25.23
CA PHE A 355 -14.08 -28.29 24.77
C PHE A 355 -14.47 -29.21 25.92
N THR A 356 -15.71 -29.70 25.88
CA THR A 356 -16.21 -30.73 26.80
C THR A 356 -16.92 -31.83 26.01
N PRO A 357 -16.82 -33.11 26.42
CA PRO A 357 -16.09 -33.63 27.59
C PRO A 357 -14.57 -33.62 27.39
N ASP A 358 -13.80 -33.84 28.47
CA ASP A 358 -12.35 -34.02 28.39
C ASP A 358 -12.01 -35.19 27.46
N TRP A 359 -10.96 -34.99 26.66
CA TRP A 359 -10.37 -36.05 25.84
C TRP A 359 -9.48 -36.93 26.71
N ASN A 360 -9.68 -38.25 26.67
CA ASN A 360 -8.82 -39.20 27.38
C ASN A 360 -7.77 -39.76 26.42
N THR A 361 -6.50 -39.49 26.71
CA THR A 361 -5.40 -39.93 25.85
C THR A 361 -5.16 -41.43 25.96
N GLY A 362 -4.85 -42.06 24.83
CA GLY A 362 -4.50 -43.46 24.76
C GLY A 362 -3.15 -43.79 25.43
N PRO A 363 -2.72 -45.06 25.38
CA PRO A 363 -1.44 -45.49 25.97
C PRO A 363 -0.24 -44.68 25.48
N ALA A 364 0.80 -44.61 26.31
CA ALA A 364 2.05 -43.91 25.97
C ALA A 364 2.66 -44.46 24.67
N GLY A 365 3.17 -43.55 23.83
CA GLY A 365 3.77 -43.88 22.53
C GLY A 365 2.87 -43.60 21.31
N ASN A 366 1.59 -43.28 21.53
CA ASN A 366 0.70 -42.84 20.45
C ASN A 366 1.02 -41.41 19.98
N THR A 367 0.83 -41.19 18.68
CA THR A 367 0.87 -39.86 18.06
C THR A 367 -0.54 -39.45 17.65
N TYR A 368 -0.85 -38.17 17.78
CA TYR A 368 -2.16 -37.62 17.45
C TYR A 368 -2.04 -36.38 16.59
N ASP A 369 -2.93 -36.25 15.62
CA ASP A 369 -3.10 -35.05 14.81
C ASP A 369 -4.31 -34.29 15.35
N ILE A 370 -4.12 -33.03 15.72
CA ILE A 370 -5.17 -32.19 16.30
C ILE A 370 -5.49 -31.09 15.30
N THR A 371 -6.75 -31.03 14.90
CA THR A 371 -7.28 -30.00 14.02
C THR A 371 -8.37 -29.25 14.78
N MET A 372 -8.21 -27.94 14.91
CA MET A 372 -9.23 -27.05 15.46
C MET A 372 -9.53 -25.95 14.45
N PHE A 373 -10.81 -25.62 14.25
CA PHE A 373 -11.23 -24.63 13.26
C PHE A 373 -12.58 -24.00 13.65
N THR A 374 -12.87 -22.86 13.06
CA THR A 374 -14.14 -22.14 13.16
C THR A 374 -15.01 -22.45 11.93
N ALA A 375 -16.33 -22.29 12.05
CA ALA A 375 -17.24 -22.38 10.90
C ALA A 375 -18.34 -21.31 10.95
N LEU A 376 -17.93 -20.05 11.11
CA LEU A 376 -18.88 -18.95 11.16
C LEU A 376 -19.58 -18.78 9.79
N SER A 377 -20.88 -18.49 9.81
CA SER A 377 -21.63 -18.32 8.56
C SER A 377 -21.35 -16.98 7.90
N GLY A 378 -20.92 -17.03 6.63
CA GLY A 378 -20.51 -15.87 5.84
C GLY A 378 -19.11 -15.37 6.18
N ASP A 379 -18.31 -16.23 6.83
CA ASP A 379 -16.88 -16.06 7.06
C ASP A 379 -16.11 -16.11 5.73
N ALA A 380 -15.07 -15.28 5.60
CA ALA A 380 -14.15 -15.32 4.48
C ALA A 380 -12.98 -16.23 4.83
N ASN A 381 -12.93 -17.42 4.23
CA ASN A 381 -11.83 -18.38 4.42
C ASN A 381 -10.62 -18.07 3.55
#